data_AF-A0A271M8E3-F1
#
_entry.id   AF-A0A271M8E3-F1
#
_cell.length_a   1.000
_cell.length_b   1.000
_cell.length_c   1.000
_cell.angle_alpha   90.00
_cell.angle_beta   90.00
_cell.angle_gamma   90.00
#
_symmetry.space_group_name_H-M   'P 1'
#
loop_
_entity.id
_entity.type
_entity.pdbx_description
1 polymer ?
#
loop_
_entity_poly.entity_id
_entity_poly.type
_entity_poly.pdbx_seq_one_letter_code
_entity_poly.pdbx_strand_id
1 'polypeptide(L)' 'MMGVEIRMILLDKDILTEIEHWRNEMILLAMETSFSNTKVLEISTKLDQLLNQYELNKEPEVRLD' A
#
# COMPACT_ATOMS: atom_id res chain seq x y z
N MET A 1 22.97 18.31 2.12
CA MET A 1 21.55 17.89 1.97
C MET A 1 21.49 16.47 1.38
N MET A 2 21.94 15.43 2.09
CA MET A 2 21.90 14.03 1.58
C MET A 2 21.09 13.08 2.49
N GLY A 3 20.47 13.60 3.55
CA GLY A 3 19.77 12.79 4.55
C GLY A 3 18.26 12.65 4.34
N VAL A 4 17.67 13.43 3.42
CA VAL A 4 16.22 13.46 3.21
C VAL A 4 15.79 12.42 2.17
N GLU A 5 16.58 12.27 1.09
CA GLU A 5 16.33 11.33 0.00
C GLU A 5 16.41 9.86 0.45
N ILE A 6 17.35 9.52 1.35
CA ILE A 6 17.46 8.15 1.89
C ILE A 6 16.24 7.76 2.72
N ARG A 7 15.65 8.70 3.48
CA ARG A 7 14.45 8.43 4.28
C ARG A 7 13.23 8.17 3.40
N MET A 8 13.09 8.91 2.30
CA MET A 8 12.01 8.74 1.32
C MET A 8 12.10 7.36 0.65
N ILE A 9 13.29 6.96 0.18
CA ILE A 9 13.52 5.65 -0.46
C ILE A 9 13.27 4.47 0.49
N LEU A 10 13.58 4.61 1.79
CA LEU A 10 13.35 3.56 2.79
C LEU A 10 11.86 3.46 3.17
N LEU A 11 11.17 4.59 3.34
CA LEU A 11 9.74 4.61 3.67
C LEU A 11 8.88 4.01 2.55
N ASP A 12 9.23 4.28 1.29
CA ASP A 12 8.63 3.65 0.10
C ASP A 12 8.76 2.12 0.15
N LYS A 13 9.90 1.60 0.61
CA LYS A 13 10.13 0.15 0.69
C LYS A 13 9.28 -0.52 1.77
N ASP A 14 9.11 0.12 2.93
CA ASP A 14 8.27 -0.41 4.01
C ASP A 14 6.80 -0.49 3.57
N ILE A 15 6.26 0.58 2.97
CA ILE A 15 4.86 0.60 2.51
C ILE A 15 4.63 -0.40 1.37
N LEU A 16 5.55 -0.48 0.40
CA LEU A 16 5.45 -1.47 -0.68
C LEU A 16 5.54 -2.92 -0.17
N THR A 17 6.35 -3.17 0.86
CA THR A 17 6.46 -4.49 1.48
C THR A 17 5.15 -4.87 2.18
N GLU A 18 4.53 -3.93 2.90
CA GLU A 18 3.21 -4.16 3.49
C GLU A 18 2.14 -4.41 2.43
N ILE A 19 2.11 -3.61 1.35
CA ILE A 19 1.16 -3.80 0.24
C ILE A 19 1.32 -5.20 -0.35
N GLU A 20 2.56 -5.65 -0.62
CA GLU A 20 2.79 -6.98 -1.17
C GLU A 20 2.41 -8.11 -0.20
N HIS A 21 2.67 -7.94 1.10
CA HIS A 21 2.23 -8.89 2.12
C HIS A 21 0.70 -9.01 2.15
N TRP A 22 -0.02 -7.90 2.26
CA TRP A 22 -1.48 -7.89 2.31
C TRP A 22 -2.11 -8.35 0.99
N ARG A 23 -1.47 -8.11 -0.15
CA ARG A 23 -1.91 -8.64 -1.46
C ARG A 23 -1.86 -10.16 -1.48
N ASN A 24 -0.77 -10.76 -1.00
CA ASN A 24 -0.64 -12.22 -0.92
C ASN A 24 -1.66 -12.82 0.04
N GLU A 25 -1.84 -12.24 1.23
CA GLU A 25 -2.85 -12.69 2.19
C GLU A 25 -4.27 -12.60 1.59
N MET A 26 -4.58 -11.53 0.87
CA MET A 26 -5.87 -11.37 0.18
C MET A 26 -6.11 -12.50 -0.83
N ILE A 27 -5.10 -12.80 -1.65
CA ILE A 27 -5.19 -13.83 -2.70
C ILE A 27 -5.35 -15.21 -2.05
N LEU A 28 -4.52 -15.55 -1.07
CA LEU A 28 -4.61 -16.83 -0.35
C LEU A 28 -5.99 -17.01 0.29
N LEU A 29 -6.47 -15.99 0.98
CA LEU A 29 -7.75 -16.03 1.65
C LEU A 29 -8.93 -16.08 0.67
N ALA A 30 -8.85 -15.37 -0.46
CA ALA A 30 -9.86 -15.42 -1.50
C ALA A 30 -9.89 -16.77 -2.21
N MET A 31 -8.72 -17.42 -2.36
CA MET A 31 -8.62 -18.79 -2.88
C MET A 31 -9.21 -19.82 -1.93
N GLU A 32 -9.03 -19.67 -0.61
CA GLU A 32 -9.59 -20.59 0.39
C GLU A 32 -11.08 -20.34 0.67
N THR A 33 -11.55 -19.11 0.51
CA THR A 33 -12.93 -18.73 0.82
C THR A 33 -13.65 -18.23 -0.43
N SER A 34 -13.73 -16.92 -0.62
CA SER A 34 -14.27 -16.25 -1.79
C SER A 34 -13.93 -14.76 -1.69
N PHE A 35 -13.91 -14.05 -2.81
CA PHE A 35 -13.69 -12.59 -2.84
C PHE A 35 -14.76 -11.79 -2.08
N SER A 36 -15.92 -12.39 -1.80
CA SER A 36 -16.98 -11.80 -0.98
C SER A 36 -16.83 -12.08 0.52
N ASN A 37 -15.78 -12.78 0.95
CA ASN A 37 -15.53 -13.01 2.37
C ASN A 37 -15.20 -11.68 3.06
N THR A 38 -15.84 -11.43 4.21
CA THR A 38 -15.65 -10.20 4.99
C THR A 38 -14.17 -9.89 5.25
N LYS A 39 -13.36 -10.90 5.54
CA LYS A 39 -11.92 -10.72 5.76
C LYS A 39 -11.17 -10.32 4.50
N VAL A 40 -11.56 -10.82 3.32
CA VAL A 40 -10.98 -10.38 2.03
C VAL A 40 -11.34 -8.92 1.75
N LEU A 41 -12.56 -8.50 2.07
CA LEU A 41 -13.00 -7.10 1.95
C LEU A 41 -12.26 -6.17 2.93
N GLU A 42 -12.01 -6.62 4.15
CA GLU A 42 -11.18 -5.89 5.13
C GLU A 42 -9.74 -5.72 4.63
N ILE A 43 -9.14 -6.78 4.09
CA ILE A 43 -7.80 -6.72 3.51
C ILE A 43 -7.78 -5.80 2.28
N SER A 44 -8.79 -5.87 1.40
CA SER A 44 -8.93 -4.98 0.24
C SER A 44 -9.00 -3.51 0.66
N THR A 45 -9.74 -3.21 1.73
CA THR A 45 -9.85 -1.84 2.27
C THR A 45 -8.52 -1.35 2.82
N LYS A 46 -7.78 -2.23 3.51
CA LYS A 46 -6.46 -1.91 4.05
C LYS A 46 -5.43 -1.69 2.94
N LEU A 47 -5.47 -2.48 1.88
CA LEU A 47 -4.64 -2.30 0.69
C LEU A 47 -4.91 -0.95 0.01
N ASP A 48 -6.17 -0.57 -0.13
CA ASP A 48 -6.55 0.74 -0.69
C ASP A 48 -5.97 1.88 0.15
N GLN A 49 -6.07 1.82 1.48
CA GLN A 49 -5.47 2.80 2.38
C GLN A 49 -3.95 2.87 2.24
N LEU A 50 -3.25 1.74 2.15
CA LEU A 50 -1.80 1.69 1.98
C LEU A 50 -1.37 2.26 0.62
N LEU A 51 -2.13 1.97 -0.44
CA LEU A 51 -1.89 2.53 -1.78
C LEU A 51 -2.08 4.05 -1.79
N ASN A 52 -3.14 4.55 -1.16
CA ASN A 52 -3.37 6.00 -1.04
C ASN A 52 -2.24 6.68 -0.26
N GLN A 53 -1.75 6.08 0.83
CA GLN A 53 -0.59 6.59 1.57
C GLN A 53 0.68 6.57 0.74
N TYR A 54 0.86 5.53 -0.07
CA TYR A 54 1.97 5.42 -0.99
C TYR A 54 1.94 6.53 -2.05
N GLU A 55 0.79 6.78 -2.67
CA GLU A 55 0.63 7.85 -3.68
C GLU A 55 0.86 9.24 -3.07
N LEU A 56 0.30 9.51 -1.88
CA LEU A 56 0.54 10.76 -1.15
C LEU A 56 2.02 10.99 -0.82
N ASN A 57 2.77 9.93 -0.57
CA ASN A 57 4.20 10.02 -0.31
C ASN A 57 5.02 10.19 -1.60
N LYS A 58 4.49 9.78 -2.75
CA LYS A 58 5.17 9.81 -4.04
C LYS A 58 5.05 11.15 -4.77
N GLU A 59 3.98 11.89 -4.52
CA GLU A 59 3.72 13.15 -5.21
C GLU A 59 4.02 14.37 -4.31
N PRO A 60 5.06 15.18 -4.62
CA PRO A 60 4.98 16.59 -4.31
C PRO A 60 3.88 17.15 -5.21
N GLU A 61 2.75 17.54 -4.62
CA GLU A 61 1.63 18.21 -5.27
C GLU A 61 2.14 19.48 -6.00
N VAL A 62 2.58 19.35 -7.26
CA VAL A 62 2.76 20.50 -8.17
C VAL A 62 1.40 20.71 -8.83
N ARG A 63 0.51 21.37 -8.09
CA ARG A 63 -0.56 22.13 -8.70
C ARG A 63 0.07 23.30 -9.45
N LEU A 64 0.14 23.21 -10.77
CA LEU A 64 0.21 24.39 -11.62
C LEU A 64 -1.24 24.80 -11.88
N ASP A 65 -1.63 25.97 -11.34
CA ASP A 65 -2.87 26.68 -11.66
C ASP A 65 -3.15 26.73 -13.18
#